data_AF-A0A7D7VSI5-F1
#
_entry.id   AF-A0A7D7VSI5-F1
#
_cell.length_a   1.000
_cell.length_b   1.000
_cell.length_c   1.000
_cell.angle_alpha   90.00
_cell.angle_beta   90.00
_cell.angle_gamma   90.00
#
_symmetry.space_group_name_H-M   'P 1'
#
loop_
_entity.id
_entity.type
_entity.pdbx_description
1 polymer ?
#
loop_
_entity_poly.entity_id
_entity_poly.type
_entity_poly.pdbx_seq_one_letter_code
_entity_poly.pdbx_strand_id
1 'polypeptide(L)'
;MCIDVHKDITIATIRSSNTEFETRKFGAYTSSLTDLRDWCKSEVATHVAMESTGVYWMLVFNVLEEYFEEMNPFMVHINNKNSIETQKINQNLKKRDNENAIANQFFKDV
;
A
#
# COMPACT_ATOMS: atom_id res chain seq x y z
N MET A 1 5.61 -1.86 5.57
CA MET A 1 6.21 -1.15 4.42
C MET A 1 5.51 0.18 4.23
N CYS A 2 6.21 1.22 3.76
CA CYS A 2 5.60 2.49 3.36
C CYS A 2 5.90 2.79 1.88
N ILE A 3 4.93 3.40 1.20
CA ILE A 3 5.01 3.76 -0.22
C ILE A 3 4.54 5.20 -0.40
N ASP A 4 5.34 6.01 -1.08
CA ASP A 4 5.00 7.36 -1.49
C ASP A 4 4.73 7.37 -3.00
N VAL A 5 3.49 7.72 -3.38
CA VAL A 5 2.97 7.60 -4.73
C VAL A 5 2.77 8.97 -5.37
N HIS A 6 3.62 9.26 -6.35
CA HIS A 6 3.53 10.43 -7.23
C HIS A 6 3.01 10.03 -8.61
N LYS A 7 2.78 11.04 -9.46
CA LYS A 7 2.24 10.85 -10.81
C LYS A 7 3.06 9.88 -11.67
N ASP A 8 4.39 10.03 -11.66
CA ASP A 8 5.28 9.30 -12.58
C ASP A 8 6.19 8.30 -11.84
N ILE A 9 6.28 8.42 -10.50
CA ILE A 9 7.19 7.65 -9.67
C ILE A 9 6.52 7.17 -8.40
N THR A 10 6.84 5.94 -8.01
CA THR A 10 6.45 5.32 -6.75
C THR A 10 7.72 4.98 -5.96
N ILE A 11 7.84 5.50 -4.74
CA ILE A 11 8.99 5.25 -3.87
C ILE A 11 8.52 4.34 -2.75
N ALA A 12 9.19 3.22 -2.55
CA ALA A 12 8.77 2.23 -1.60
C ALA A 12 9.92 1.85 -0.67
N THR A 13 9.64 1.81 0.63
CA THR A 13 10.61 1.47 1.67
C THR A 13 10.12 0.29 2.50
N ILE A 14 10.92 -0.76 2.51
CA ILE A 14 10.73 -1.96 3.32
C ILE A 14 11.74 -1.95 4.45
N ARG A 15 11.30 -2.43 5.60
CA ARG A 15 12.15 -2.71 6.75
C ARG A 15 12.40 -4.22 6.79
N SER A 16 13.60 -4.67 6.43
CA SER A 16 13.97 -6.10 6.38
C SER A 16 14.35 -6.66 7.76
N SER A 17 14.79 -5.79 8.68
CA SER A 17 15.13 -6.14 10.07
C SER A 17 14.88 -4.97 11.03
N ASN A 18 15.27 -5.04 12.30
CA ASN A 18 15.07 -3.92 13.24
C ASN A 18 15.90 -2.67 12.90
N THR A 19 16.95 -2.81 12.09
CA THR A 19 17.89 -1.73 11.80
C THR A 19 18.06 -1.46 10.31
N GLU A 20 17.59 -2.35 9.45
CA GLU A 20 17.81 -2.26 8.00
C GLU A 20 16.55 -1.85 7.27
N PHE A 21 16.72 -0.82 6.43
CA PHE A 21 15.71 -0.32 5.52
C PHE A 21 16.26 -0.37 4.11
N GLU A 22 15.43 -0.86 3.19
CA GLU A 22 15.71 -0.81 1.77
C GLU A 22 14.66 0.06 1.09
N THR A 23 15.11 1.05 0.32
CA THR A 23 14.24 1.93 -0.46
C THR A 23 14.48 1.69 -1.94
N ARG A 24 13.40 1.44 -2.69
CA ARG A 24 13.43 1.31 -4.14
C ARG A 24 12.48 2.30 -4.81
N LYS A 25 12.83 2.68 -6.04
CA LYS A 25 12.04 3.56 -6.89
C LYS A 25 11.49 2.76 -8.07
N PHE A 26 10.21 2.92 -8.33
CA PHE A 26 9.48 2.29 -9.42
C PHE A 26 8.80 3.38 -10.26
N GLY A 27 8.64 3.15 -11.56
CA GLY A 27 7.77 3.99 -12.38
C GLY A 27 6.29 3.79 -12.03
N ALA A 28 5.42 4.65 -12.55
CA ALA A 28 3.97 4.56 -12.35
C ALA A 28 3.23 3.69 -13.40
N TYR A 29 3.96 3.01 -14.28
CA TYR A 29 3.39 2.11 -15.29
C TYR A 29 3.20 0.70 -14.73
N THR A 30 2.22 -0.04 -15.27
CA THR A 30 1.84 -1.38 -14.81
C THR A 30 3.01 -2.35 -14.69
N SER A 31 3.99 -2.31 -15.60
CA SER A 31 5.19 -3.15 -15.52
C SER A 31 6.03 -2.82 -14.28
N SER A 32 6.30 -1.53 -14.01
CA SER A 32 7.05 -1.11 -12.83
C SER A 32 6.29 -1.37 -11.52
N LEU A 33 4.97 -1.22 -11.53
CA LEU A 33 4.14 -1.56 -10.37
C LEU A 33 4.08 -3.08 -10.14
N THR A 34 4.24 -3.87 -11.20
CA THR A 34 4.38 -5.33 -11.12
C THR A 34 5.72 -5.69 -10.46
N ASP A 35 6.81 -5.01 -10.83
CA ASP A 35 8.11 -5.19 -10.17
C ASP A 35 8.07 -4.80 -8.69
N LEU A 36 7.34 -3.71 -8.35
CA LEU A 36 7.08 -3.31 -6.97
C LEU A 36 6.38 -4.44 -6.21
N ARG A 37 5.30 -4.99 -6.76
CA ARG A 37 4.56 -6.10 -6.16
C ARG A 37 5.46 -7.31 -5.92
N ASP A 38 6.26 -7.70 -6.91
CA ASP A 38 7.12 -8.87 -6.81
C ASP A 38 8.23 -8.68 -5.78
N TRP A 39 8.75 -7.45 -5.67
CA TRP A 39 9.66 -7.10 -4.58
C TRP A 39 8.97 -7.18 -3.21
N CYS A 40 7.76 -6.64 -3.06
CA CYS A 40 6.99 -6.76 -1.82
C CYS A 40 6.79 -8.21 -1.38
N LYS A 41 6.54 -9.12 -2.34
CA LYS A 41 6.41 -10.56 -2.08
C LYS A 41 7.73 -11.18 -1.62
N SER A 42 8.84 -10.83 -2.27
CA SER A 42 10.15 -11.37 -1.92
C SER A 42 10.59 -11.01 -0.50
N GLU A 43 10.16 -9.84 -0.01
CA GLU A 43 10.46 -9.35 1.34
C GLU A 43 9.40 -9.78 2.39
N VAL A 44 8.42 -10.59 2.01
CA VAL A 44 7.32 -11.06 2.88
C VAL A 44 6.60 -9.88 3.57
N ALA A 45 6.48 -8.76 2.86
CA ALA A 45 5.84 -7.57 3.42
C ALA A 45 4.34 -7.84 3.58
N THR A 46 3.87 -8.03 4.81
CA THR A 46 2.46 -8.34 5.06
C THR A 46 1.57 -7.10 5.10
N HIS A 47 2.15 -5.92 5.35
CA HIS A 47 1.43 -4.66 5.55
C HIS A 47 2.07 -3.53 4.73
N VAL A 48 1.25 -2.77 4.00
CA VAL A 48 1.68 -1.68 3.12
C VAL A 48 0.88 -0.41 3.41
N ALA A 49 1.53 0.61 3.96
CA ALA A 49 1.02 1.98 4.03
C ALA A 49 1.34 2.75 2.75
N MET A 50 0.40 3.53 2.21
CA MET A 50 0.60 4.30 0.98
C MET A 50 0.12 5.75 1.13
N GLU A 51 1.00 6.72 0.86
CA GLU A 51 0.68 8.14 0.78
C GLU A 51 0.57 8.59 -0.69
N SER A 52 -0.45 9.40 -1.00
CA SER A 52 -0.54 10.08 -2.29
C SER A 52 -1.33 11.39 -2.19
N THR A 53 -0.92 12.38 -2.96
CA THR A 53 -1.62 13.67 -3.11
C THR A 53 -2.77 13.60 -4.12
N GLY A 54 -2.76 12.62 -5.03
CA GLY A 54 -3.74 12.45 -6.11
C GLY A 54 -4.45 11.09 -6.09
N VAL A 55 -5.02 10.69 -7.22
CA VAL A 55 -5.69 9.37 -7.38
C VAL A 55 -4.72 8.24 -7.76
N TYR A 56 -3.41 8.54 -7.88
CA TYR A 56 -2.41 7.59 -8.38
C TYR A 56 -2.25 6.36 -7.49
N TRP A 57 -2.54 6.48 -6.19
CA TRP A 57 -2.57 5.34 -5.26
C TRP A 57 -3.48 4.21 -5.74
N MET A 58 -4.53 4.49 -6.51
CA MET A 58 -5.46 3.48 -7.00
C MET A 58 -4.78 2.51 -7.97
N LEU A 59 -3.83 2.99 -8.79
CA LEU A 59 -3.06 2.12 -9.69
C LEU A 59 -2.18 1.16 -8.90
N VAL A 60 -1.50 1.67 -7.87
CA VAL A 60 -0.68 0.86 -6.98
C VAL A 60 -1.56 -0.12 -6.20
N PHE A 61 -2.69 0.33 -5.66
CA PHE A 61 -3.64 -0.51 -4.96
C PHE A 61 -4.16 -1.64 -5.84
N ASN A 62 -4.56 -1.38 -7.09
CA ASN A 62 -5.08 -2.43 -7.98
C ASN A 62 -4.01 -3.51 -8.28
N VAL A 63 -2.79 -3.11 -8.61
CA VAL A 63 -1.70 -4.06 -8.93
C VAL A 63 -1.28 -4.87 -7.71
N LEU A 64 -1.34 -4.25 -6.52
CA LEU A 64 -1.19 -4.98 -5.29
C LEU A 64 -2.40 -5.91 -5.12
N GLU A 65 -3.63 -5.40 -4.96
CA GLU A 65 -4.88 -6.13 -4.62
C GLU A 65 -5.15 -7.35 -5.50
N GLU A 66 -4.88 -7.29 -6.81
CA GLU A 66 -5.10 -8.42 -7.73
C GLU A 66 -4.34 -9.72 -7.34
N TYR A 67 -3.39 -9.65 -6.41
CA TYR A 67 -2.59 -10.79 -5.97
C TYR A 67 -2.80 -11.14 -4.48
N PHE A 68 -3.90 -10.70 -3.88
CA PHE A 68 -4.20 -10.82 -2.44
C PHE A 68 -4.99 -12.08 -2.08
N GLU A 69 -4.29 -13.19 -1.89
CA GLU A 69 -4.74 -14.24 -0.96
C GLU A 69 -3.91 -14.26 0.34
N GLU A 70 -2.66 -13.74 0.34
CA GLU A 70 -1.72 -13.89 1.49
C GLU A 70 -1.14 -12.57 2.05
N MET A 71 -1.22 -11.47 1.32
CA MET A 71 -0.71 -10.15 1.74
C MET A 71 -1.90 -9.35 2.32
N ASN A 72 -1.75 -8.36 3.22
CA ASN A 72 -2.88 -7.53 3.70
C ASN A 72 -2.53 -6.02 3.61
N PRO A 73 -2.99 -5.26 2.60
CA PRO A 73 -2.45 -3.95 2.30
C PRO A 73 -3.25 -2.90 3.07
N PHE A 74 -2.66 -2.34 4.12
CA PHE A 74 -3.31 -1.32 4.93
C PHE A 74 -3.05 0.08 4.40
N MET A 75 -3.98 0.60 3.61
CA MET A 75 -3.93 1.98 3.12
C MET A 75 -3.93 2.99 4.27
N VAL A 76 -2.80 3.68 4.47
CA VAL A 76 -2.66 4.78 5.45
C VAL A 76 -2.37 6.08 4.71
N HIS A 77 -3.30 7.02 4.81
CA HIS A 77 -3.24 8.40 4.32
C HIS A 77 -3.62 8.63 2.84
N ILE A 78 -4.92 8.82 2.60
CA ILE A 78 -5.47 9.33 1.33
C ILE A 78 -5.77 10.83 1.49
N ASN A 79 -5.09 11.71 0.75
CA ASN A 79 -5.38 13.16 0.77
C ASN A 79 -6.61 13.55 -0.08
N ASN A 80 -7.17 12.61 -0.87
CA ASN A 80 -8.42 12.78 -1.61
C ASN A 80 -9.53 11.83 -1.09
N LYS A 81 -9.92 12.00 0.17
CA LYS A 81 -10.95 11.19 0.84
C LYS A 81 -12.34 11.28 0.20
N ASN A 82 -12.57 12.28 -0.65
CA ASN A 82 -13.89 12.65 -1.14
C ASN A 82 -14.26 11.99 -2.48
N SER A 83 -13.35 11.29 -3.17
CA SER A 83 -13.71 10.59 -4.40
C SER A 83 -14.64 9.39 -4.11
N ILE A 84 -15.59 9.14 -5.01
CA ILE A 84 -16.55 8.02 -4.89
C ILE A 84 -15.82 6.67 -4.83
N GLU A 85 -14.72 6.53 -5.57
CA GLU A 85 -13.86 5.34 -5.56
C GLU A 85 -13.17 5.15 -4.21
N THR A 86 -12.60 6.22 -3.64
CA THR A 86 -12.02 6.21 -2.29
C THR A 86 -13.06 5.77 -1.25
N GLN A 87 -14.30 6.27 -1.34
CA GLN A 87 -15.36 5.92 -0.41
C GLN A 87 -15.77 4.44 -0.51
N LYS A 88 -15.90 3.89 -1.72
CA LYS A 88 -16.23 2.47 -1.94
C LYS A 88 -15.13 1.55 -1.41
N ILE A 89 -13.87 1.87 -1.71
CA ILE A 89 -12.71 1.11 -1.24
C ILE A 89 -12.63 1.17 0.30
N ASN A 90 -12.79 2.35 0.91
CA ASN A 90 -12.80 2.48 2.37
C ASN A 90 -13.94 1.69 3.04
N GLN A 91 -15.11 1.58 2.40
CA GLN A 91 -16.19 0.74 2.93
C GLN A 91 -15.85 -0.76 2.85
N ASN A 92 -15.19 -1.20 1.78
CA ASN A 92 -14.71 -2.57 1.64
C ASN A 92 -13.59 -2.90 2.64
N LEU A 93 -12.63 -1.98 2.82
CA LEU A 93 -11.57 -2.10 3.81
C LEU A 93 -12.13 -2.15 5.23
N LYS A 94 -13.05 -1.24 5.61
CA LYS A 94 -13.70 -1.29 6.94
C LYS A 94 -14.45 -2.59 7.22
N LYS A 95 -15.06 -3.20 6.21
CA LYS A 95 -15.69 -4.52 6.35
C LYS A 95 -14.64 -5.61 6.63
N ARG A 96 -13.47 -5.54 5.99
CA ARG A 96 -12.33 -6.45 6.21
C ARG A 96 -11.58 -6.17 7.54
N ASP A 97 -11.53 -4.91 7.99
CA ASP A 97 -10.85 -4.48 9.21
C ASP A 97 -11.65 -4.82 10.47
N ASN A 98 -12.99 -4.83 10.41
CA ASN A 98 -13.84 -5.29 11.52
C ASN A 98 -13.59 -6.77 11.87
N GLU A 99 -12.91 -7.52 11.00
CA GLU A 99 -12.47 -8.89 11.24
C GLU A 99 -11.00 -8.99 11.70
N ASN A 100 -10.22 -7.89 11.68
CA ASN A 100 -8.77 -7.91 11.91
C ASN A 100 -8.29 -6.92 12.99
N ALA A 101 -7.98 -7.45 14.18
CA ALA A 101 -7.42 -6.68 15.31
C ALA A 101 -6.05 -6.00 15.03
N ILE A 102 -5.34 -6.43 13.99
CA ILE A 102 -3.98 -6.00 13.64
C ILE A 102 -3.94 -4.58 13.04
N ALA A 103 -4.98 -4.20 12.30
CA ALA A 103 -5.10 -2.86 11.69
C ALA A 103 -5.07 -1.76 12.76
N ASN A 104 -5.85 -1.96 13.83
CA ASN A 104 -6.00 -1.02 14.94
C ASN A 104 -4.73 -0.88 15.80
N GLN A 105 -3.84 -1.88 15.79
CA GLN A 105 -2.56 -1.81 16.48
C GLN A 105 -1.52 -1.07 15.64
N PHE A 106 -1.47 -1.31 14.32
CA PHE A 106 -0.55 -0.62 13.40
C PHE A 106 -0.74 0.90 13.40
N PHE A 107 -1.98 1.41 13.41
CA PHE A 107 -2.25 2.85 13.49
C PHE A 107 -1.83 3.52 14.82
N LYS A 108 -1.56 2.74 15.88
CA LYS A 108 -1.05 3.27 17.17
C LYS A 108 0.47 3.29 17.22
N ASP A 109 1.13 2.49 16.38
CA ASP A 109 2.57 2.27 16.38
C ASP A 109 3.30 3.09 15.29
N VAL A 110 2.57 3.93 14.54
CA VAL A 110 3.08 4.87 13.52
C VAL A 110 2.79 6.30 13.92
#